data_AF-A0A7V4PBE0-F1
#
_entry.id   AF-A0A7V4PBE0-F1
#
_cell.length_a   1.000
_cell.length_b   1.000
_cell.length_c   1.000
_cell.angle_alpha   90.00
_cell.angle_beta   90.00
_cell.angle_gamma   90.00
#
_symmetry.space_group_name_H-M   'P 1'
#
loop_
_entity.id
_entity.type
_entity.pdbx_description
1 polymer ?
#
loop_
_entity_poly.entity_id
_entity_poly.type
_entity_poly.pdbx_seq_one_letter_code
_entity_poly.pdbx_strand_id
1 'polypeptide(L)'
;MPTESGRVHGSPAEGSTARSIVSLLLFIHLFCVAVVLASNFRRSRLQTDLVQLFAAYTRLLNFDPNFTPYYYTLGRPMDDDAWLVVDLYADAAKPVAGQEPQASITLPAEGNRWLESRRRYLRLARILAASADPETENEDVSSEIARAVAARLMREQDAKRAVLRCVRRMSQPLDLASLNPGFPPDRPTDPAYQVTLYEADVWIDEDGNPQVLRRASAAEVAPRQT
;
A
#
# COMPACT_ATOMS: atom_id res chain seq x y z
N MET A 1 54.49 -16.42 -58.36
CA MET A 1 53.32 -17.04 -57.70
C MET A 1 52.79 -16.09 -56.64
N PRO A 2 51.63 -15.46 -56.85
CA PRO A 2 50.96 -14.68 -55.80
C PRO A 2 49.96 -15.59 -55.07
N THR A 3 50.02 -15.59 -53.74
CA THR A 3 49.01 -16.22 -52.88
C THR A 3 47.85 -15.25 -52.68
N GLU A 4 46.66 -15.63 -53.13
CA GLU A 4 45.40 -14.92 -52.90
C GLU A 4 45.10 -14.85 -51.40
N SER A 5 45.11 -13.61 -50.89
CA SER A 5 44.51 -13.25 -49.62
C SER A 5 42.99 -13.29 -49.78
N GLY A 6 42.36 -14.34 -49.27
CA GLY A 6 40.92 -14.40 -49.07
C GLY A 6 40.48 -13.36 -48.04
N ARG A 7 40.12 -12.15 -48.51
CA ARG A 7 39.37 -11.18 -47.71
C ARG A 7 37.93 -11.68 -47.57
N VAL A 8 37.58 -12.10 -46.36
CA VAL A 8 36.18 -12.22 -45.93
C VAL A 8 35.58 -10.80 -45.93
N HIS A 9 34.88 -10.45 -47.00
CA HIS A 9 34.05 -9.26 -47.06
C HIS A 9 32.79 -9.48 -46.22
N GLY A 10 32.89 -9.17 -44.91
CA GLY A 10 31.70 -8.90 -44.12
C GLY A 10 31.06 -7.61 -44.65
N SER A 11 29.85 -7.71 -45.19
CA SER A 11 29.13 -6.57 -45.77
C SER A 11 28.93 -5.45 -44.72
N PRO A 12 29.46 -4.24 -44.94
CA PRO A 12 29.33 -3.13 -43.98
C PRO A 12 27.88 -2.67 -43.75
N ALA A 13 26.96 -3.05 -44.65
CA ALA A 13 25.53 -2.76 -44.55
C ALA A 13 24.83 -3.51 -43.40
N GLU A 14 25.23 -4.74 -43.09
CA GLU A 14 24.58 -5.54 -42.03
C GLU A 14 24.87 -4.96 -40.63
N GLY A 15 26.11 -4.50 -40.42
CA GLY A 15 26.51 -3.86 -39.16
C GLY A 15 25.82 -2.51 -38.93
N SER A 16 25.52 -1.75 -39.99
CA SER A 16 24.81 -0.46 -39.90
C SER A 16 23.34 -0.66 -39.54
N THR A 17 22.65 -1.59 -40.21
CA THR A 17 21.25 -1.90 -39.94
C THR A 17 21.07 -2.50 -38.55
N ALA A 18 21.92 -3.44 -38.14
CA ALA A 18 21.86 -4.04 -36.81
C ALA A 18 22.06 -2.99 -35.70
N ARG A 19 23.02 -2.07 -35.86
CA ARG A 19 23.22 -0.96 -34.91
C ARG A 19 22.00 -0.05 -34.84
N SER A 20 21.39 0.28 -35.98
CA SER A 20 20.18 1.11 -36.03
C SER A 20 19.01 0.46 -35.30
N ILE A 21 18.79 -0.85 -35.50
CA ILE A 21 17.75 -1.62 -34.80
C ILE A 21 18.02 -1.63 -33.30
N VAL A 22 19.26 -1.90 -32.87
CA VAL A 22 19.63 -1.91 -31.44
C VAL A 22 19.44 -0.52 -30.83
N SER A 23 19.85 0.55 -31.50
CA SER A 23 19.64 1.93 -31.03
C SER A 23 18.16 2.26 -30.88
N LEU A 24 17.31 1.81 -31.83
CA LEU A 24 15.86 2.00 -31.74
C LEU A 24 15.26 1.24 -30.56
N LEU A 25 15.64 -0.03 -30.35
CA LEU A 25 15.17 -0.83 -29.22
C LEU A 25 15.59 -0.23 -27.88
N LEU A 26 16.82 0.27 -27.79
CA LEU A 26 17.31 0.98 -26.60
C LEU A 26 16.52 2.27 -26.36
N PHE A 27 16.23 3.04 -27.41
CA PHE A 27 15.41 4.24 -27.28
C PHE A 27 14.00 3.90 -26.79
N ILE A 28 13.35 2.89 -27.37
CA ILE A 28 12.02 2.42 -26.92
C ILE A 28 12.07 1.97 -25.47
N HIS A 29 13.08 1.18 -25.08
CA HIS A 29 13.27 0.74 -23.69
C HIS A 29 13.38 1.93 -22.73
N LEU A 30 14.31 2.85 -23.00
CA LEU A 30 14.55 4.02 -22.15
C LEU A 30 13.33 4.94 -22.09
N PHE A 31 12.61 5.10 -23.20
CA PHE A 31 11.36 5.85 -23.25
C PHE A 31 10.28 5.22 -22.37
N CYS A 32 10.07 3.89 -22.49
CA CYS A 32 9.13 3.16 -21.64
C CYS A 32 9.47 3.31 -20.15
N VAL A 33 10.75 3.14 -19.78
CA VAL A 33 11.21 3.31 -18.40
C VAL A 33 10.98 4.75 -17.91
N ALA A 34 11.34 5.75 -18.71
CA ALA A 34 11.16 7.16 -18.36
C ALA A 34 9.67 7.52 -18.16
N VAL A 35 8.78 7.08 -19.05
CA VAL A 35 7.34 7.32 -18.94
C VAL A 35 6.80 6.72 -17.65
N VAL A 36 7.18 5.49 -17.33
CA VAL A 36 6.74 4.78 -16.12
C VAL A 36 7.25 5.47 -14.85
N LEU A 37 8.53 5.78 -14.77
CA LEU A 37 9.12 6.45 -13.61
C LEU A 37 8.54 7.85 -13.39
N ALA A 38 8.32 8.62 -14.46
CA ALA A 38 7.68 9.93 -14.38
C ALA A 38 6.19 9.84 -13.97
N SER A 39 5.54 8.70 -14.20
CA SER A 39 4.12 8.46 -13.90
C SER A 39 3.84 8.04 -12.46
N ASN A 40 4.82 8.15 -11.56
CA ASN A 40 4.72 7.59 -10.22
C ASN A 40 3.98 8.49 -9.21
N PHE A 41 4.16 9.82 -9.30
CA PHE A 41 3.61 10.76 -8.30
C PHE A 41 2.26 11.38 -8.70
N ARG A 42 2.05 11.75 -9.98
CA ARG A 42 0.78 12.27 -10.51
C ARG A 42 0.68 11.94 -12.00
N ARG A 43 -0.27 11.09 -12.39
CA ARG A 43 -0.46 10.72 -13.80
C ARG A 43 -1.43 11.67 -14.49
N SER A 44 -1.00 12.21 -15.61
CA SER A 44 -1.94 12.74 -16.61
C SER A 44 -2.70 11.58 -17.28
N ARG A 45 -3.80 11.91 -17.98
CA ARG A 45 -4.55 10.91 -18.77
C ARG A 45 -3.66 10.25 -19.81
N LEU A 46 -2.87 11.04 -20.54
CA LEU A 46 -1.89 10.55 -21.53
C LEU A 46 -0.87 9.58 -20.90
N GLN A 47 -0.33 9.92 -19.73
CA GLN A 47 0.59 9.04 -19.01
C GLN A 47 -0.07 7.73 -18.59
N THR A 48 -1.33 7.77 -18.19
CA THR A 48 -2.09 6.56 -17.84
C THR A 48 -2.24 5.65 -19.06
N ASP A 49 -2.62 6.22 -20.20
CA ASP A 49 -2.81 5.46 -21.45
C ASP A 49 -1.48 4.87 -21.95
N LEU A 50 -0.37 5.63 -21.88
CA LEU A 50 0.96 5.14 -22.23
C LEU A 50 1.45 4.04 -21.28
N VAL A 51 1.25 4.17 -19.97
CA VAL A 51 1.60 3.12 -19.00
C VAL A 51 0.79 1.85 -19.25
N GLN A 52 -0.48 1.97 -19.62
CA GLN A 52 -1.31 0.80 -20.01
C GLN A 52 -0.79 0.14 -21.28
N LEU A 53 -0.44 0.93 -22.30
CA LEU A 53 0.11 0.42 -23.56
C LEU A 53 1.39 -0.39 -23.33
N PHE A 54 2.27 0.07 -22.43
CA PHE A 54 3.53 -0.60 -22.12
C PHE A 54 3.44 -1.63 -20.99
N ALA A 55 2.26 -1.85 -20.40
CA ALA A 55 2.11 -2.62 -19.16
C ALA A 55 2.67 -4.05 -19.25
N ALA A 56 2.49 -4.75 -20.38
CA ALA A 56 3.02 -6.11 -20.54
C ALA A 56 4.55 -6.16 -20.46
N TYR A 57 5.21 -5.20 -21.09
CA TYR A 57 6.66 -5.06 -21.09
C TYR A 57 7.20 -4.59 -19.74
N THR A 58 6.57 -3.58 -19.15
CA THR A 58 7.05 -2.97 -17.91
C THR A 58 6.81 -3.87 -16.70
N ARG A 59 5.78 -4.72 -16.71
CA ARG A 59 5.59 -5.77 -15.70
C ARG A 59 6.71 -6.81 -15.70
N LEU A 60 7.22 -7.21 -16.87
CA LEU A 60 8.33 -8.16 -16.97
C LEU A 60 9.59 -7.62 -16.26
N LEU A 61 9.78 -6.30 -16.33
CA LEU A 61 10.91 -5.60 -15.71
C LEU A 61 10.63 -5.14 -14.28
N ASN A 62 9.50 -5.52 -13.69
CA ASN A 62 9.03 -5.01 -12.40
C ASN A 62 8.94 -3.48 -12.34
N PHE A 63 8.77 -2.79 -13.47
CA PHE A 63 8.66 -1.34 -13.53
C PHE A 63 7.22 -0.83 -13.43
N ASP A 64 6.19 -1.65 -13.64
CA ASP A 64 4.80 -1.21 -13.57
C ASP A 64 4.45 -0.65 -12.17
N PRO A 65 4.24 0.67 -12.00
CA PRO A 65 3.96 1.27 -10.69
C PRO A 65 2.63 0.80 -10.10
N ASN A 66 1.77 0.17 -10.90
CA ASN A 66 0.59 -0.48 -10.37
C ASN A 66 0.94 -1.85 -9.77
N PHE A 67 1.94 -2.56 -10.31
CA PHE A 67 2.35 -3.90 -9.88
C PHE A 67 3.42 -3.87 -8.76
N THR A 68 4.44 -3.05 -8.94
CA THR A 68 5.57 -2.82 -8.05
C THR A 68 5.73 -1.31 -7.89
N PRO A 69 4.87 -0.70 -7.07
CA PRO A 69 4.96 0.73 -6.83
C PRO A 69 6.31 1.07 -6.18
N TYR A 70 7.10 1.86 -6.88
CA TYR A 70 8.35 2.40 -6.36
C TYR A 70 8.01 3.59 -5.48
N TYR A 71 7.94 3.43 -4.17
CA TYR A 71 7.84 4.60 -3.31
C TYR A 71 9.24 5.21 -3.23
N TYR A 72 9.40 6.43 -3.74
CA TYR A 72 10.52 7.26 -3.32
C TYR A 72 10.26 7.58 -1.85
N THR A 73 10.83 6.77 -0.96
CA THR A 73 10.67 6.95 0.48
C THR A 73 11.54 8.15 0.85
N LEU A 74 10.91 9.32 1.03
CA LEU A 74 11.56 10.49 1.62
C LEU A 74 11.67 10.35 3.14
N GLY A 75 11.41 9.16 3.67
CA GLY A 75 11.32 8.88 5.10
C GLY A 75 10.11 9.56 5.74
N ARG A 76 9.06 9.86 4.96
CA ARG A 76 7.86 10.50 5.50
C ARG A 76 6.96 9.45 6.14
N PRO A 77 6.17 9.80 7.17
CA PRO A 77 5.21 8.88 7.78
C PRO A 77 4.15 8.31 6.81
N MET A 78 3.98 8.95 5.64
CA MET A 78 3.10 8.50 4.55
C MET A 78 3.74 7.44 3.62
N ASP A 79 5.06 7.26 3.73
CA ASP A 79 5.84 6.27 2.98
C ASP A 79 5.89 4.91 3.69
N ASP A 80 5.56 4.90 4.98
CA ASP A 80 5.48 3.70 5.82
C ASP A 80 4.36 2.76 5.37
N ASP A 81 4.53 1.47 5.67
CA ASP A 81 3.51 0.46 5.37
C ASP A 81 2.32 0.60 6.32
N ALA A 82 1.12 0.80 5.74
CA ALA A 82 -0.14 0.85 6.46
C ALA A 82 -1.09 -0.25 5.98
N TRP A 83 -1.82 -0.84 6.92
CA TRP A 83 -2.86 -1.84 6.66
C TRP A 83 -4.02 -1.69 7.65
N LEU A 84 -5.14 -2.37 7.34
CA LEU A 84 -6.32 -2.34 8.21
C LEU A 84 -6.42 -3.66 8.96
N VAL A 85 -6.81 -3.61 10.22
CA VAL A 85 -7.16 -4.77 11.03
C VAL A 85 -8.59 -4.56 11.50
N VAL A 86 -9.46 -5.54 11.27
CA VAL A 86 -10.88 -5.45 11.63
C VAL A 86 -11.25 -6.63 12.51
N ASP A 87 -11.57 -6.32 13.76
CA ASP A 87 -12.08 -7.30 14.72
C ASP A 87 -13.60 -7.28 14.68
N LEU A 88 -14.22 -8.43 14.48
CA LEU A 88 -15.66 -8.59 14.28
C LEU A 88 -16.29 -9.20 15.54
N TYR A 89 -17.45 -8.70 15.91
CA TYR A 89 -18.20 -9.12 17.09
C TYR A 89 -19.65 -9.47 16.73
N ALA A 90 -20.14 -10.56 17.32
CA ALA A 90 -21.48 -11.06 17.06
C ALA A 90 -22.57 -10.16 17.66
N ASP A 91 -22.28 -9.46 18.76
CA ASP A 91 -23.27 -8.68 19.52
C ASP A 91 -22.88 -7.20 19.60
N ALA A 92 -23.75 -6.33 19.09
CA ALA A 92 -23.56 -4.89 19.14
C ALA A 92 -23.86 -4.28 20.52
N ALA A 93 -24.76 -4.91 21.29
CA ALA A 93 -25.24 -4.37 22.57
C ALA A 93 -24.23 -4.54 23.71
N LYS A 94 -23.36 -5.55 23.62
CA LYS A 94 -22.31 -5.80 24.61
C LYS A 94 -21.10 -4.89 24.39
N PRO A 95 -20.42 -4.44 25.45
CA PRO A 95 -19.17 -3.69 25.32
C PRO A 95 -18.07 -4.59 24.75
N VAL A 96 -17.18 -4.01 23.94
CA VAL A 96 -16.08 -4.76 23.30
C VAL A 96 -15.07 -5.29 24.33
N ALA A 97 -14.82 -4.56 25.42
CA ALA A 97 -13.83 -4.95 26.43
C ALA A 97 -14.11 -6.29 27.13
N GLY A 98 -15.31 -6.84 27.01
CA GLY A 98 -15.71 -8.14 27.59
C GLY A 98 -16.10 -9.19 26.55
N GLN A 99 -15.80 -8.96 25.27
CA GLN A 99 -16.14 -9.87 24.19
C GLN A 99 -14.88 -10.33 23.46
N GLU A 100 -14.80 -11.63 23.21
CA GLU A 100 -13.83 -12.17 22.25
C GLU A 100 -14.30 -11.87 20.83
N PRO A 101 -13.40 -11.42 19.94
CA PRO A 101 -13.76 -11.25 18.54
C PRO A 101 -14.09 -12.59 17.91
N GLN A 102 -15.22 -12.65 17.19
CA GLN A 102 -15.59 -13.79 16.35
C GLN A 102 -14.52 -14.05 15.29
N ALA A 103 -13.96 -12.98 14.72
CA ALA A 103 -12.92 -13.04 13.71
C ALA A 103 -12.09 -11.76 13.74
N SER A 104 -10.79 -11.87 13.49
CA SER A 104 -9.89 -10.74 13.26
C SER A 104 -9.34 -10.84 11.84
N ILE A 105 -9.61 -9.83 11.02
CA ILE A 105 -9.28 -9.82 9.59
C ILE A 105 -8.29 -8.71 9.32
N THR A 106 -7.09 -9.09 8.86
CA THR A 106 -6.10 -8.14 8.34
C THR A 106 -6.33 -7.92 6.85
N LEU A 107 -6.44 -6.66 6.42
CA LEU A 107 -6.60 -6.26 5.03
C LEU A 107 -5.34 -5.55 4.51
N PRO A 108 -4.82 -5.95 3.34
CA PRO A 108 -5.35 -6.99 2.45
C PRO A 108 -5.14 -8.41 3.02
N ALA A 109 -6.19 -9.25 2.98
CA ALA A 109 -6.14 -10.60 3.51
C ALA A 109 -5.14 -11.48 2.74
N GLU A 110 -4.35 -12.25 3.48
CA GLU A 110 -3.44 -13.23 2.92
C GLU A 110 -4.21 -14.25 2.07
N GLY A 111 -3.74 -14.53 0.86
CA GLY A 111 -4.36 -15.50 -0.04
C GLY A 111 -5.44 -14.97 -0.99
N ASN A 112 -5.87 -13.70 -0.89
CA ASN A 112 -6.80 -13.13 -1.88
C ASN A 112 -6.05 -12.82 -3.19
N ARG A 113 -6.23 -13.68 -4.21
CA ARG A 113 -5.40 -13.71 -5.44
C ARG A 113 -5.67 -12.57 -6.43
N TRP A 114 -6.65 -11.71 -6.17
CA TRP A 114 -7.01 -10.64 -7.10
C TRP A 114 -6.27 -9.34 -6.77
N LEU A 115 -5.26 -9.02 -7.59
CA LEU A 115 -4.37 -7.86 -7.46
C LEU A 115 -5.12 -6.54 -7.21
N GLU A 116 -6.31 -6.38 -7.78
CA GLU A 116 -7.11 -5.16 -7.63
C GLU A 116 -7.66 -4.97 -6.20
N SER A 117 -8.15 -6.05 -5.58
CA SER A 117 -8.64 -6.02 -4.20
C SER A 117 -7.53 -5.67 -3.22
N ARG A 118 -6.35 -6.28 -3.42
CA ARG A 118 -5.14 -5.99 -2.65
C ARG A 118 -4.74 -4.51 -2.78
N ARG A 119 -4.68 -3.99 -4.00
CA ARG A 119 -4.36 -2.57 -4.27
C ARG A 119 -5.37 -1.62 -3.63
N ARG A 120 -6.66 -1.94 -3.72
CA ARG A 120 -7.73 -1.12 -3.14
C ARG A 120 -7.54 -0.97 -1.64
N TYR A 121 -7.32 -2.08 -0.92
CA TYR A 121 -7.16 -2.02 0.54
C TYR A 121 -5.88 -1.34 0.98
N LEU A 122 -4.76 -1.55 0.29
CA LEU A 122 -3.54 -0.80 0.56
C LEU A 122 -3.74 0.70 0.35
N ARG A 123 -4.46 1.09 -0.71
CA ARG A 123 -4.77 2.50 -0.96
C ARG A 123 -5.70 3.08 0.11
N LEU A 124 -6.72 2.34 0.53
CA LEU A 124 -7.62 2.77 1.61
C LEU A 124 -6.87 2.92 2.94
N ALA A 125 -6.00 1.97 3.30
CA ALA A 125 -5.17 2.04 4.49
C ALA A 125 -4.28 3.28 4.48
N ARG A 126 -3.66 3.62 3.34
CA ARG A 126 -2.84 4.84 3.23
C ARG A 126 -3.64 6.12 3.30
N ILE A 127 -4.79 6.18 2.63
CA ILE A 127 -5.65 7.36 2.71
C ILE A 127 -6.13 7.55 4.15
N LEU A 128 -6.53 6.47 4.83
CA LEU A 128 -6.92 6.49 6.23
C LEU A 128 -5.77 6.94 7.13
N ALA A 129 -4.58 6.35 6.97
CA ALA A 129 -3.38 6.73 7.71
C ALA A 129 -3.02 8.22 7.54
N ALA A 130 -3.09 8.74 6.31
CA ALA A 130 -2.83 10.15 6.03
C ALA A 130 -3.92 11.07 6.59
N SER A 131 -5.18 10.63 6.58
CA SER A 131 -6.31 11.41 7.09
C SER A 131 -6.45 11.36 8.61
N ALA A 132 -5.83 10.37 9.25
CA ALA A 132 -5.76 10.24 10.70
C ALA A 132 -4.48 10.87 11.29
N ASP A 133 -3.59 11.39 10.44
CA ASP A 133 -2.40 12.09 10.89
C ASP A 133 -2.81 13.39 11.62
N PRO A 134 -2.31 13.66 12.84
CA PRO A 134 -2.67 14.87 13.60
C PRO A 134 -2.42 16.18 12.85
N GLU A 135 -1.46 16.21 11.92
CA GLU A 135 -1.16 17.43 11.14
C GLU A 135 -2.16 17.69 10.01
N THR A 136 -2.82 16.64 9.52
CA THR A 136 -3.72 16.69 8.35
C THR A 136 -5.06 16.02 8.61
N GLU A 137 -5.50 16.06 9.86
CA GLU A 137 -6.67 15.33 10.34
C GLU A 137 -7.93 15.66 9.52
N ASN A 138 -8.59 14.60 9.05
CA ASN A 138 -9.85 14.68 8.33
C ASN A 138 -10.78 13.57 8.82
N GLU A 139 -11.61 13.91 9.82
CA GLU A 139 -12.50 12.99 10.50
C GLU A 139 -13.58 12.41 9.56
N ASP A 140 -14.08 13.22 8.63
CA ASP A 140 -15.10 12.78 7.66
C ASP A 140 -14.57 11.64 6.77
N VAL A 141 -13.37 11.82 6.20
CA VAL A 141 -12.74 10.82 5.33
C VAL A 141 -12.38 9.57 6.11
N SER A 142 -11.80 9.72 7.31
CA SER A 142 -11.38 8.59 8.13
C SER A 142 -12.58 7.77 8.63
N SER A 143 -13.64 8.44 9.09
CA SER A 143 -14.90 7.82 9.49
C SER A 143 -15.60 7.13 8.34
N GLU A 144 -15.64 7.74 7.15
CA GLU A 144 -16.25 7.13 5.96
C GLU A 144 -15.53 5.83 5.55
N ILE A 145 -14.20 5.85 5.52
CA ILE A 145 -13.40 4.66 5.17
C ILE A 145 -13.63 3.57 6.21
N ALA A 146 -13.59 3.93 7.51
CA ALA A 146 -13.80 2.98 8.59
C ALA A 146 -15.19 2.32 8.50
N ARG A 147 -16.23 3.14 8.36
CA ARG A 147 -17.63 2.72 8.18
C ARG A 147 -17.78 1.80 6.98
N ALA A 148 -17.30 2.21 5.80
CA ALA A 148 -17.50 1.46 4.57
C ALA A 148 -16.77 0.11 4.57
N VAL A 149 -15.54 0.06 5.10
CA VAL A 149 -14.75 -1.18 5.19
C VAL A 149 -15.35 -2.14 6.22
N ALA A 150 -15.63 -1.66 7.43
CA ALA A 150 -16.19 -2.48 8.49
C ALA A 150 -17.59 -3.00 8.13
N ALA A 151 -18.50 -2.14 7.64
CA ALA A 151 -19.85 -2.54 7.24
C ALA A 151 -19.86 -3.60 6.12
N ARG A 152 -18.86 -3.58 5.23
CA ARG A 152 -18.69 -4.64 4.24
C ARG A 152 -18.34 -5.96 4.92
N LEU A 153 -17.29 -5.98 5.75
CA LEU A 153 -16.83 -7.22 6.41
C LEU A 153 -17.87 -7.77 7.39
N MET A 154 -18.58 -6.90 8.08
CA MET A 154 -19.68 -7.27 8.97
C MET A 154 -20.78 -8.01 8.21
N ARG A 155 -21.16 -7.56 7.01
CA ARG A 155 -22.13 -8.27 6.15
C ARG A 155 -21.59 -9.59 5.62
N GLU A 156 -20.30 -9.66 5.27
CA GLU A 156 -19.67 -10.89 4.78
C GLU A 156 -19.57 -11.98 5.85
N GLN A 157 -19.47 -11.61 7.13
CA GLN A 157 -19.27 -12.53 8.26
C GLN A 157 -20.46 -12.59 9.23
N ASP A 158 -21.59 -11.97 8.88
CA ASP A 158 -22.78 -11.78 9.73
C ASP A 158 -22.48 -11.23 11.15
N ALA A 159 -21.51 -10.31 11.24
CA ALA A 159 -21.19 -9.62 12.49
C ALA A 159 -22.09 -8.38 12.67
N LYS A 160 -22.38 -8.02 13.92
CA LYS A 160 -23.23 -6.85 14.26
C LYS A 160 -22.44 -5.64 14.74
N ARG A 161 -21.18 -5.85 15.12
CA ARG A 161 -20.24 -4.80 15.49
C ARG A 161 -18.83 -5.14 15.02
N ALA A 162 -18.01 -4.13 14.79
CA ALA A 162 -16.64 -4.26 14.37
C ALA A 162 -15.78 -3.17 15.00
N VAL A 163 -14.53 -3.48 15.31
CA VAL A 163 -13.50 -2.50 15.64
C VAL A 163 -12.50 -2.49 14.50
N LEU A 164 -12.40 -1.35 13.82
CA LEU A 164 -11.44 -1.14 12.75
C LEU A 164 -10.23 -0.37 13.29
N ARG A 165 -9.04 -0.92 13.03
CA ARG A 165 -7.75 -0.35 13.37
C ARG A 165 -6.95 -0.09 12.09
N CYS A 166 -6.44 1.13 11.93
CA CYS A 166 -5.41 1.43 10.94
C CYS A 166 -4.05 1.29 11.61
N VAL A 167 -3.26 0.32 11.18
CA VAL A 167 -1.95 0.04 11.75
C VAL A 167 -0.88 0.46 10.74
N ARG A 168 0.14 1.16 11.23
CA ARG A 168 1.33 1.55 10.47
C ARG A 168 2.56 0.85 11.04
N ARG A 169 3.41 0.31 10.18
CA ARG A 169 4.74 -0.14 10.56
C ARG A 169 5.72 1.02 10.39
N MET A 170 6.35 1.42 11.47
CA MET A 170 7.42 2.41 11.43
C MET A 170 8.62 1.84 10.67
N SER A 171 9.21 2.68 9.82
CA SER A 171 10.52 2.38 9.23
C SER A 171 11.59 2.19 10.32
N GLN A 172 12.50 1.25 10.08
CA GLN A 172 13.60 0.96 11.01
C GLN A 172 14.64 2.08 10.92
N PRO A 173 14.91 2.86 11.98
CA PRO A 173 16.00 3.81 11.96
C PRO A 173 17.35 3.10 11.81
N LEU A 174 18.29 3.76 11.11
CA LEU A 174 19.62 3.21 10.81
C LEU A 174 20.43 2.89 12.08
N ASP A 175 20.25 3.68 13.14
CA ASP A 175 20.87 3.46 14.45
C ASP A 175 19.80 3.17 15.52
N LEU A 176 19.24 1.97 15.43
CA LEU A 176 18.15 1.52 16.29
C LEU A 176 18.57 1.39 17.77
N ALA A 177 19.82 0.98 18.00
CA ALA A 177 20.36 0.72 19.34
C ALA A 177 20.51 2.00 20.16
N SER A 178 20.81 3.14 19.51
CA SER A 178 20.93 4.43 20.19
C SER A 178 19.61 5.19 20.29
N LEU A 179 18.74 5.08 19.27
CA LEU A 179 17.53 5.90 19.17
C LEU A 179 16.30 5.28 19.85
N ASN A 180 16.17 3.95 19.87
CA ASN A 180 14.96 3.27 20.36
C ASN A 180 15.30 1.94 21.08
N PRO A 181 15.83 2.00 22.31
CA PRO A 181 16.14 0.80 23.09
C PRO A 181 14.87 -0.01 23.38
N GLY A 182 14.88 -1.29 23.00
CA GLY A 182 13.74 -2.22 23.17
C GLY A 182 13.13 -2.71 21.85
N PHE A 183 13.46 -2.08 20.72
CA PHE A 183 13.08 -2.57 19.40
C PHE A 183 14.07 -3.66 18.94
N PRO A 184 13.60 -4.81 18.42
CA PRO A 184 14.49 -5.90 18.00
C PRO A 184 15.13 -5.57 16.64
N PRO A 185 16.47 -5.42 16.55
CA PRO A 185 17.13 -5.00 15.31
C PRO A 185 17.04 -6.06 14.21
N ASP A 186 17.04 -7.35 14.59
CA ASP A 186 17.05 -8.47 13.65
C ASP A 186 15.65 -8.89 13.18
N ARG A 187 14.59 -8.21 13.64
CA ARG A 187 13.18 -8.55 13.37
C ARG A 187 12.39 -7.33 12.90
N PRO A 188 12.57 -6.88 11.65
CA PRO A 188 11.90 -5.68 11.11
C PRO A 188 10.37 -5.83 10.98
N THR A 189 9.84 -7.05 11.13
CA THR A 189 8.40 -7.33 11.09
C THR A 189 7.77 -7.48 12.47
N ASP A 190 8.53 -7.24 13.54
CA ASP A 190 8.06 -7.42 14.92
C ASP A 190 6.88 -6.47 15.24
N PRO A 191 5.85 -6.92 15.97
CA PRO A 191 4.73 -6.07 16.40
C PRO A 191 5.14 -4.81 17.15
N ALA A 192 6.33 -4.78 17.79
CA ALA A 192 6.85 -3.58 18.44
C ALA A 192 6.97 -2.38 17.47
N TYR A 193 7.20 -2.63 16.17
CA TYR A 193 7.27 -1.59 15.14
C TYR A 193 5.90 -1.07 14.68
N GLN A 194 4.81 -1.60 15.22
CA GLN A 194 3.46 -1.29 14.78
C GLN A 194 2.82 -0.23 15.68
N VAL A 195 2.24 0.80 15.07
CA VAL A 195 1.51 1.85 15.75
C VAL A 195 0.10 1.90 15.18
N THR A 196 -0.90 1.94 16.07
CA THR A 196 -2.29 2.20 15.68
C THR A 196 -2.47 3.69 15.48
N LEU A 197 -2.74 4.10 14.24
CA LEU A 197 -2.97 5.50 13.87
C LEU A 197 -4.42 5.91 14.05
N TYR A 198 -5.34 4.96 13.87
CA TYR A 198 -6.77 5.21 13.92
C TYR A 198 -7.45 3.97 14.47
N GLU A 199 -8.39 4.17 15.39
CA GLU A 199 -9.26 3.12 15.89
C GLU A 199 -10.70 3.64 15.91
N ALA A 200 -11.63 2.85 15.38
CA ALA A 200 -13.04 3.19 15.43
C ALA A 200 -13.89 1.95 15.67
N ASP A 201 -14.96 2.18 16.42
CA ASP A 201 -16.05 1.24 16.61
C ASP A 201 -17.10 1.45 15.53
N VAL A 202 -17.57 0.37 14.93
CA VAL A 202 -18.60 0.38 13.89
C VAL A 202 -19.68 -0.61 14.27
N TRP A 203 -20.93 -0.17 14.27
CA TRP A 203 -22.08 -1.03 14.58
C TRP A 203 -23.23 -0.74 13.64
N ILE A 204 -24.17 -1.69 13.53
CA ILE A 204 -25.41 -1.50 12.79
C ILE A 204 -26.45 -0.92 13.76
N ASP A 205 -27.08 0.19 13.38
CA ASP A 205 -28.19 0.77 14.14
C ASP A 205 -29.52 0.04 13.90
N GLU A 206 -30.59 0.50 14.56
CA GLU A 206 -31.94 -0.09 14.45
C GLU A 206 -32.50 0.00 13.03
N ASP A 207 -32.07 1.00 12.25
CA ASP A 207 -32.47 1.22 10.86
C ASP A 207 -31.64 0.39 9.86
N GLY A 208 -30.68 -0.40 10.35
CA GLY A 208 -29.79 -1.21 9.52
C GLY A 208 -28.63 -0.42 8.91
N ASN A 209 -28.41 0.83 9.30
CA ASN A 209 -27.32 1.66 8.81
C ASN A 209 -26.06 1.49 9.66
N PRO A 210 -24.87 1.42 9.04
CA PRO A 210 -23.63 1.35 9.79
C PRO A 210 -23.30 2.73 10.38
N GLN A 211 -23.12 2.78 11.69
CA GLN A 211 -22.65 3.95 12.43
C GLN A 211 -21.19 3.75 12.83
N VAL A 212 -20.45 4.84 12.97
CA VAL A 212 -19.02 4.83 13.32
C VAL A 212 -18.76 5.81 14.45
N LEU A 213 -17.95 5.39 15.42
CA LEU A 213 -17.42 6.24 16.48
C LEU A 213 -15.93 6.00 16.60
N ARG A 214 -15.15 7.05 16.36
CA ARG A 214 -13.72 7.02 16.63
C ARG A 214 -13.49 6.78 18.12
N ARG A 215 -12.60 5.85 18.44
CA ARG A 215 -12.11 5.68 19.79
C ARG A 215 -10.94 6.65 19.97
N ALA A 216 -11.13 7.63 20.85
CA ALA A 216 -10.02 8.48 21.28
C ALA A 216 -8.90 7.57 21.79
N SER A 217 -7.69 7.74 21.25
CA SER A 217 -6.55 6.95 21.72
C SER A 217 -6.30 7.31 23.19
N ALA A 218 -5.78 6.38 23.99
CA ALA A 218 -5.52 6.64 25.41
C ALA A 218 -4.58 7.84 25.68
N ALA A 219 -3.89 8.35 24.66
CA ALA A 219 -3.09 9.57 24.72
C ALA A 219 -3.92 10.88 24.71
N GLU A 220 -5.18 10.85 24.26
CA GLU A 220 -6.06 12.03 24.15
C GLU A 220 -7.00 12.20 25.36
N VAL A 221 -7.14 11.16 26.20
CA VAL A 221 -7.97 11.22 27.41
C VAL A 221 -7.08 11.55 28.60
N ALA A 222 -7.13 12.80 29.07
CA ALA A 222 -6.40 13.23 30.26
C ALA A 222 -6.65 12.23 31.42
N PRO A 223 -5.60 11.78 32.14
CA PRO A 223 -5.78 10.84 33.22
C PRO A 223 -6.70 11.44 34.27
N ARG A 224 -7.84 10.79 34.50
CA ARG A 224 -8.76 11.14 35.57
C ARG A 224 -8.05 10.80 36.88
N GLN A 225 -7.54 11.81 37.58
CA GLN A 225 -6.97 11.63 38.92
C GLN A 225 -8.04 10.99 39.81
N THR A 226 -7.78 9.78 40.28
CA THR A 226 -8.48 9.13 41.39
C THR A 226 -7.71 9.35 42.67
#